data_AF-A0A9D6J6X5-F1
#
_entry.id   AF-A0A9D6J6X5-F1
#
_cell.length_a   1.000
_cell.length_b   1.000
_cell.length_c   1.000
_cell.angle_alpha   90.00
_cell.angle_beta   90.00
_cell.angle_gamma   90.00
#
_symmetry.space_group_name_H-M   'P 1'
#
loop_
_entity.id
_entity.type
_entity.pdbx_description
1 polymer ?
#
loop_
_entity_poly.entity_id
_entity_poly.type
_entity_poly.pdbx_seq_one_letter_code
_entity_poly.pdbx_strand_id
1 'polypeptide(L)'
;MSVQPKGTTFYKPEVDTIFELGGQDAKFTSLRDGFLVDFRMNKVCAAGTGSFLEETAKKLGISISGEYESLAMAAKTPLKLAERCAVYMESDLMSQLQMGVGHEDLLAGLSRAVVHNYLNRVVQDGKIGEIISFQGGPSLNKSVVAAFEAVIGKPVLTLQHREVIGAIGAALHALEEVEMRRNVDPGYVSKFKGWDIIAKNFSHSEEICYRTPNCHNQCKLQVYTIGEEEAVYGG
;
A
#
# COMPACT_ATOMS: atom_id res chain seq x y z
N MET A 1 -12.28 2.32 15.20
CA MET A 1 -11.82 2.86 13.90
C MET A 1 -10.73 1.94 13.37
N SER A 2 -10.64 1.68 12.07
CA SER A 2 -9.53 0.88 11.52
C SER A 2 -8.27 1.73 11.37
N VAL A 3 -7.11 1.08 11.13
CA VAL A 3 -5.81 1.76 11.11
C VAL A 3 -5.70 2.82 10.00
N GLN A 4 -6.21 2.56 8.79
CA GLN A 4 -6.06 3.50 7.66
C GLN A 4 -6.84 4.81 7.90
N PRO A 5 -8.15 4.79 8.24
CA PRO A 5 -8.88 6.00 8.59
C PRO A 5 -8.30 6.70 9.82
N LYS A 6 -7.81 5.95 10.82
CA LYS A 6 -7.18 6.52 12.01
C LYS A 6 -5.94 7.37 11.66
N GLY A 7 -5.02 6.81 10.88
CA GLY A 7 -3.84 7.55 10.43
C GLY A 7 -4.18 8.71 9.51
N THR A 8 -5.18 8.56 8.65
CA THR A 8 -5.59 9.62 7.71
C THR A 8 -6.20 10.80 8.44
N THR A 9 -7.18 10.55 9.31
CA THR A 9 -7.89 11.59 10.08
C THR A 9 -7.02 12.26 11.13
N PHE A 10 -5.94 11.60 11.58
CA PHE A 10 -4.91 12.24 12.40
C PHE A 10 -4.24 13.44 11.69
N TYR A 11 -3.95 13.31 10.39
CA TYR A 11 -3.39 14.40 9.60
C TYR A 11 -4.47 15.36 9.07
N LYS A 12 -5.61 14.82 8.63
CA LYS A 12 -6.68 15.59 8.00
C LYS A 12 -8.06 15.00 8.36
N PRO A 13 -8.70 15.50 9.44
CA PRO A 13 -9.98 14.97 9.93
C PRO A 13 -11.13 15.03 8.91
N GLU A 14 -11.08 15.95 7.96
CA GLU A 14 -12.15 16.23 7.00
C GLU A 14 -12.12 15.30 5.78
N VAL A 15 -11.13 14.41 5.66
CA VAL A 15 -11.06 13.43 4.55
C VAL A 15 -12.29 12.53 4.59
N ASP A 16 -13.01 12.46 3.47
CA ASP A 16 -14.20 11.64 3.28
C ASP A 16 -13.97 10.45 2.33
N THR A 17 -12.84 10.44 1.63
CA THR A 17 -12.50 9.41 0.64
C THR A 17 -11.01 9.10 0.69
N ILE A 18 -10.67 7.82 0.74
CA ILE A 18 -9.29 7.35 0.66
C ILE A 18 -9.13 6.50 -0.59
N PHE A 19 -8.23 6.92 -1.47
CA PHE A 19 -7.68 6.09 -2.53
C PHE A 19 -6.36 5.51 -2.06
N GLU A 20 -6.25 4.19 -2.01
CA GLU A 20 -5.02 3.50 -1.64
C GLU A 20 -4.59 2.62 -2.82
N LEU A 21 -3.42 2.92 -3.38
CA LEU A 21 -2.81 2.12 -4.43
C LEU A 21 -1.56 1.46 -3.84
N GLY A 22 -1.61 0.17 -3.57
CA GLY A 22 -0.48 -0.61 -3.08
C GLY A 22 0.34 -1.21 -4.21
N GLY A 23 1.36 -1.99 -3.85
CA GLY A 23 2.12 -2.78 -4.81
C GLY A 23 1.30 -3.96 -5.38
N GLN A 24 0.57 -4.67 -4.51
CA GLN A 24 -0.16 -5.89 -4.88
C GLN A 24 -1.68 -5.77 -4.83
N ASP A 25 -2.17 -4.86 -4.01
CA ASP A 25 -3.60 -4.60 -3.87
C ASP A 25 -3.89 -3.12 -4.02
N ALA A 26 -5.16 -2.81 -4.18
CA ALA A 26 -5.66 -1.45 -4.17
C ALA A 26 -6.98 -1.40 -3.43
N LYS A 27 -7.20 -0.32 -2.67
CA LYS A 27 -8.35 -0.15 -1.80
C LYS A 27 -9.01 1.19 -2.04
N PHE A 28 -10.33 1.20 -1.91
CA PHE A 28 -11.16 2.38 -1.86
C PHE A 28 -11.86 2.38 -0.50
N THR A 29 -11.79 3.50 0.21
CA THR A 29 -12.51 3.66 1.48
C THR A 29 -13.32 4.95 1.44
N SER A 30 -14.61 4.87 1.75
CA SER A 30 -15.46 6.04 1.99
C SER A 30 -15.63 6.23 3.50
N LEU A 31 -15.51 7.47 3.94
CA LEU A 31 -15.64 7.88 5.33
C LEU A 31 -16.84 8.83 5.51
N ARG A 32 -17.45 8.77 6.69
CA ARG A 32 -18.40 9.77 7.19
C ARG A 32 -18.03 10.07 8.63
N ASP A 33 -17.75 11.35 8.92
CA ASP A 33 -17.31 11.81 10.24
C ASP A 33 -16.08 11.03 10.76
N GLY A 34 -15.17 10.67 9.84
CA GLY A 34 -13.97 9.86 10.11
C GLY A 34 -14.22 8.35 10.24
N PHE A 35 -15.47 7.90 10.26
CA PHE A 35 -15.83 6.49 10.35
C PHE A 35 -15.97 5.85 8.97
N LEU A 36 -15.53 4.60 8.85
CA LEU A 36 -15.64 3.81 7.63
C LEU A 36 -17.11 3.50 7.29
N VAL A 37 -17.54 3.85 6.08
CA VAL A 37 -18.90 3.62 5.57
C VAL A 37 -18.91 2.63 4.41
N ASP A 38 -17.93 2.70 3.53
CA ASP A 38 -17.75 1.75 2.43
C ASP A 38 -16.27 1.38 2.32
N PHE A 39 -15.99 0.15 1.95
CA PHE A 39 -14.65 -0.37 1.75
C PHE A 39 -14.64 -1.41 0.64
N ARG A 40 -13.76 -1.20 -0.32
CA ARG A 40 -13.57 -2.08 -1.48
C ARG A 40 -12.10 -2.34 -1.66
N MET A 41 -11.76 -3.57 -2.03
CA MET A 41 -10.38 -3.97 -2.24
C MET A 41 -10.31 -4.94 -3.40
N ASN A 42 -9.36 -4.71 -4.29
CA ASN A 42 -9.01 -5.67 -5.33
C ASN A 42 -7.71 -6.38 -4.97
N LYS A 43 -7.73 -7.71 -4.93
CA LYS A 43 -6.57 -8.58 -4.68
C LYS A 43 -6.03 -9.28 -5.93
N VAL A 44 -6.72 -9.18 -7.08
CA VAL A 44 -6.51 -10.10 -8.20
C VAL A 44 -5.89 -9.42 -9.43
N CYS A 45 -5.90 -8.08 -9.52
CA CYS A 45 -5.47 -7.39 -10.73
C CYS A 45 -4.24 -6.50 -10.49
N ALA A 46 -3.11 -6.86 -11.11
CA ALA A 46 -1.90 -6.03 -11.14
C ALA A 46 -2.02 -4.79 -12.06
N ALA A 47 -2.98 -4.76 -13.00
CA ALA A 47 -3.09 -3.68 -14.00
C ALA A 47 -3.44 -2.31 -13.41
N GLY A 48 -3.84 -2.29 -12.14
CA GLY A 48 -4.16 -1.09 -11.37
C GLY A 48 -3.38 -1.02 -10.06
N THR A 49 -2.13 -1.48 -10.02
CA THR A 49 -1.28 -1.42 -8.82
C THR A 49 0.08 -0.79 -9.12
N GLY A 50 0.81 -0.45 -8.07
CA GLY A 50 2.16 0.11 -8.17
C GLY A 50 3.19 -0.86 -8.73
N SER A 51 3.05 -2.17 -8.54
CA SER A 51 4.02 -3.15 -9.06
C SER A 51 4.08 -3.12 -10.59
N PHE A 52 2.95 -2.90 -11.26
CA PHE A 52 2.92 -2.80 -12.72
C PHE A 52 3.65 -1.56 -13.24
N LEU A 53 3.54 -0.42 -12.55
CA LEU A 53 4.33 0.77 -12.87
C LEU A 53 5.83 0.51 -12.69
N GLU A 54 6.21 -0.11 -11.57
CA GLU A 54 7.59 -0.42 -11.23
C GLU A 54 8.22 -1.42 -12.21
N GLU A 55 7.53 -2.51 -12.52
CA GLU A 55 7.98 -3.54 -13.47
C GLU A 55 8.13 -2.96 -14.88
N THR A 56 7.19 -2.11 -15.31
CA THR A 56 7.27 -1.47 -16.64
C THR A 56 8.43 -0.48 -16.70
N ALA A 57 8.59 0.37 -15.68
CA ALA A 57 9.71 1.31 -15.59
C ALA A 57 11.05 0.56 -15.66
N LYS A 58 11.19 -0.52 -14.89
CA LYS A 58 12.37 -1.37 -14.88
C LYS A 58 12.67 -1.97 -16.26
N LYS A 59 11.67 -2.45 -16.99
CA LYS A 59 11.84 -3.00 -18.35
C LYS A 59 12.30 -1.94 -19.36
N LEU A 60 11.88 -0.70 -19.18
CA LEU A 60 12.31 0.44 -20.00
C LEU A 60 13.67 1.01 -19.57
N GLY A 61 14.27 0.48 -18.49
CA GLY A 61 15.52 1.01 -17.94
C GLY A 61 15.37 2.36 -17.22
N ILE A 62 14.16 2.68 -16.77
CA ILE A 62 13.78 3.97 -16.16
C ILE A 62 13.61 3.79 -14.66
N SER A 63 14.17 4.72 -13.87
CA SER A 63 13.95 4.77 -12.43
C SER A 63 12.49 5.15 -12.12
N ILE A 64 11.79 4.29 -11.36
CA ILE A 64 10.41 4.58 -10.90
C ILE A 64 10.34 5.84 -10.04
N SER A 65 11.41 6.14 -9.29
CA SER A 65 11.52 7.33 -8.46
C SER A 65 12.24 8.45 -9.21
N GLY A 66 11.59 9.61 -9.31
CA GLY A 66 12.11 10.83 -9.92
C GLY A 66 12.09 10.83 -11.46
N GLU A 67 12.70 9.84 -12.10
CA GLU A 67 12.83 9.82 -13.56
C GLU A 67 11.50 9.56 -14.28
N TYR A 68 10.76 8.53 -13.87
CA TYR A 68 9.44 8.20 -14.43
C TYR A 68 8.53 9.42 -14.42
N GLU A 69 8.37 10.06 -13.25
CA GLU A 69 7.46 11.19 -13.11
C GLU A 69 7.92 12.41 -13.94
N SER A 70 9.23 12.63 -14.05
CA SER A 70 9.77 13.74 -14.84
C SER A 70 9.47 13.56 -16.33
N LEU A 71 9.66 12.33 -16.86
CA LEU A 71 9.35 12.00 -18.24
C LEU A 71 7.85 12.07 -18.52
N ALA A 72 7.03 11.44 -17.68
CA ALA A 72 5.59 11.42 -17.85
C ALA A 72 4.97 12.83 -17.79
N MET A 73 5.48 13.71 -16.93
CA MET A 73 5.00 15.10 -16.85
C MET A 73 5.43 15.97 -18.03
N ALA A 74 6.43 15.54 -18.82
CA ALA A 74 6.86 16.22 -20.05
C ALA A 74 6.04 15.80 -21.29
N ALA A 75 5.09 14.87 -21.14
CA ALA A 75 4.24 14.40 -22.22
C ALA A 75 3.47 15.54 -22.88
N LYS A 76 3.39 15.51 -24.21
CA LYS A 76 2.61 16.46 -25.02
C LYS A 76 1.29 15.86 -25.45
N THR A 77 1.31 14.57 -25.76
CA THR A 77 0.16 13.82 -26.25
C THR A 77 0.13 12.46 -25.54
N PRO A 78 -0.29 12.41 -24.26
CA PRO A 78 -0.34 11.16 -23.50
C PRO A 78 -1.04 10.04 -24.26
N LEU A 79 -0.36 8.89 -24.37
CA LEU A 79 -0.84 7.74 -25.12
C LEU A 79 -2.15 7.20 -24.52
N LYS A 80 -3.17 7.00 -25.34
CA LYS A 80 -4.43 6.41 -24.90
C LYS A 80 -4.32 4.88 -24.90
N LEU A 81 -3.96 4.31 -23.75
CA LEU A 81 -3.95 2.87 -23.53
C LEU A 81 -5.34 2.34 -23.19
N ALA A 82 -5.66 1.13 -23.63
CA ALA A 82 -6.91 0.47 -23.29
C ALA A 82 -6.86 -0.12 -21.87
N GLU A 83 -7.98 -0.04 -21.16
CA GLU A 83 -8.12 -0.59 -19.80
C GLU A 83 -8.27 -2.12 -19.86
N ARG A 84 -7.15 -2.82 -19.71
CA ARG A 84 -7.09 -4.28 -19.83
C ARG A 84 -6.20 -4.88 -18.74
N CYS A 85 -6.08 -6.21 -18.74
CA CYS A 85 -5.11 -6.89 -17.91
C CYS A 85 -3.69 -6.36 -18.18
N ALA A 86 -2.84 -6.34 -17.15
CA ALA A 86 -1.48 -5.80 -17.18
C ALA A 86 -0.66 -6.37 -18.35
N VAL A 87 -0.80 -7.67 -18.62
CA VAL A 87 -0.11 -8.37 -19.70
C VAL A 87 -0.45 -7.79 -21.08
N TYR A 88 -1.73 -7.47 -21.33
CA TYR A 88 -2.15 -6.86 -22.60
C TYR A 88 -1.73 -5.40 -22.68
N MET A 89 -1.86 -4.66 -21.58
CA MET A 89 -1.40 -3.28 -21.54
C MET A 89 0.11 -3.17 -21.79
N GLU A 90 0.89 -4.08 -21.22
CA GLU A 90 2.33 -4.18 -21.47
C GLU A 90 2.62 -4.48 -22.95
N SER A 91 1.89 -5.44 -23.53
CA SER A 91 2.04 -5.79 -24.95
C SER A 91 1.74 -4.58 -25.86
N ASP A 92 0.65 -3.87 -25.58
CA ASP A 92 0.26 -2.65 -26.30
C ASP A 92 1.34 -1.56 -26.16
N LEU A 93 1.86 -1.38 -24.95
CA LEU A 93 2.91 -0.41 -24.64
C LEU A 93 4.21 -0.71 -25.41
N MET A 94 4.64 -1.98 -25.46
CA MET A 94 5.82 -2.38 -26.22
C MET A 94 5.63 -2.21 -27.72
N SER A 95 4.42 -2.47 -28.23
CA SER A 95 4.10 -2.22 -29.64
C SER A 95 4.17 -0.74 -30.00
N GLN A 96 3.65 0.14 -29.14
CA GLN A 96 3.69 1.59 -29.35
C GLN A 96 5.13 2.13 -29.28
N LEU A 97 5.95 1.62 -28.37
CA LEU A 97 7.37 1.95 -28.31
C LEU A 97 8.10 1.56 -29.61
N GLN A 98 7.81 0.38 -30.17
CA GLN A 98 8.36 -0.05 -31.46
C GLN A 98 7.91 0.83 -32.64
N MET A 99 6.73 1.43 -32.56
CA MET A 99 6.22 2.42 -33.53
C MET A 99 6.86 3.81 -33.37
N GLY A 100 7.74 3.99 -32.39
CA GLY A 100 8.47 5.24 -32.17
C GLY A 100 7.77 6.24 -31.26
N VAL A 101 6.76 5.82 -30.48
CA VAL A 101 6.16 6.68 -29.45
C VAL A 101 7.21 7.00 -28.39
N GLY A 102 7.34 8.28 -28.05
CA GLY A 102 8.28 8.76 -27.02
C GLY A 102 7.93 8.23 -25.63
N HIS A 103 8.94 8.09 -24.77
CA HIS A 103 8.76 7.60 -23.40
C HIS A 103 7.84 8.52 -22.59
N GLU A 104 7.90 9.82 -22.82
CA GLU A 104 7.10 10.83 -22.14
C GLU A 104 5.61 10.55 -22.30
N ASP A 105 5.14 10.48 -23.54
CA ASP A 105 3.74 10.23 -23.88
C ASP A 105 3.28 8.83 -23.45
N LEU A 106 4.16 7.84 -23.56
CA LEU A 106 3.90 6.46 -23.16
C LEU A 106 3.73 6.31 -21.64
N LEU A 107 4.62 6.88 -20.83
CA LEU A 107 4.55 6.80 -19.36
C LEU A 107 3.38 7.61 -18.80
N ALA A 108 3.06 8.76 -19.40
CA ALA A 108 1.84 9.51 -19.07
C ALA A 108 0.58 8.68 -19.37
N GLY A 109 0.55 8.02 -20.52
CA GLY A 109 -0.51 7.09 -20.89
C GLY A 109 -0.67 5.93 -19.90
N LEU A 110 0.46 5.35 -19.48
CA LEU A 110 0.49 4.28 -18.49
C LEU A 110 -0.06 4.72 -17.13
N SER A 111 0.35 5.89 -16.64
CA SER A 111 -0.17 6.47 -15.39
C SER A 111 -1.69 6.63 -15.44
N ARG A 112 -2.19 7.16 -16.56
CA ARG A 112 -3.64 7.34 -16.76
C ARG A 112 -4.38 6.01 -16.84
N ALA A 113 -3.81 5.00 -17.48
CA ALA A 113 -4.42 3.69 -17.59
C ALA A 113 -4.49 2.94 -16.25
N VAL A 114 -3.46 3.08 -15.40
CA VAL A 114 -3.48 2.55 -14.02
C VAL A 114 -4.60 3.20 -13.20
N VAL A 115 -4.76 4.53 -13.30
CA VAL A 115 -5.85 5.26 -12.65
C VAL A 115 -7.22 4.79 -13.13
N HIS A 116 -7.42 4.66 -14.45
CA HIS A 116 -8.68 4.15 -15.00
C HIS A 116 -8.97 2.72 -14.52
N ASN A 117 -7.98 1.83 -14.50
CA ASN A 117 -8.13 0.48 -13.96
C ASN A 117 -8.51 0.50 -12.47
N TYR A 118 -7.86 1.36 -11.67
CA TYR A 118 -8.21 1.52 -10.27
C TYR A 118 -9.67 1.95 -10.10
N LEU A 119 -10.09 3.00 -10.81
CA LEU A 119 -11.46 3.51 -10.74
C LEU A 119 -12.47 2.44 -11.18
N ASN A 120 -12.22 1.72 -12.27
CA ASN A 120 -13.19 0.76 -12.81
C ASN A 120 -13.20 -0.59 -12.10
N ARG A 121 -12.12 -0.98 -11.40
CA ARG A 121 -12.02 -2.28 -10.74
C ARG A 121 -12.14 -2.21 -9.22
N VAL A 122 -11.78 -1.09 -8.61
CA VAL A 122 -11.76 -0.92 -7.15
C VAL A 122 -12.86 0.04 -6.72
N VAL A 123 -12.95 1.23 -7.32
CA VAL A 123 -13.98 2.21 -6.95
C VAL A 123 -15.35 1.79 -7.47
N GLN A 124 -15.47 1.44 -8.75
CA GLN A 124 -16.71 1.08 -9.44
C GLN A 124 -17.81 2.14 -9.23
N ASP A 125 -18.96 1.74 -8.68
CA ASP A 125 -20.08 2.62 -8.30
C ASP A 125 -19.93 3.25 -6.90
N GLY A 126 -18.74 3.13 -6.28
CA GLY A 126 -18.42 3.73 -5.00
C GLY A 126 -18.53 5.25 -5.05
N LYS A 127 -19.15 5.84 -4.03
CA LYS A 127 -19.33 7.29 -3.96
C LYS A 127 -18.02 7.99 -3.58
N ILE A 128 -17.39 8.63 -4.56
CA ILE A 128 -16.26 9.54 -4.35
C ILE A 128 -16.80 10.84 -3.74
N GLY A 129 -16.26 11.23 -2.58
CA GLY A 129 -16.62 12.46 -1.87
C GLY A 129 -15.87 13.70 -2.38
N GLU A 130 -15.70 14.68 -1.49
CA GLU A 130 -15.09 15.98 -1.80
C GLU A 130 -13.62 16.05 -1.38
N ILE A 131 -13.27 15.50 -0.21
CA ILE A 131 -11.91 15.58 0.33
C ILE A 131 -11.26 14.21 0.23
N ILE A 132 -10.48 14.04 -0.84
CA ILE A 132 -9.88 12.77 -1.23
C ILE A 132 -8.42 12.74 -0.75
N SER A 133 -8.03 11.70 -0.03
CA SER A 133 -6.62 11.39 0.27
C SER A 133 -6.12 10.27 -0.64
N PHE A 134 -5.04 10.51 -1.37
CA PHE A 134 -4.37 9.48 -2.17
C PHE A 134 -3.11 8.96 -1.44
N GLN A 135 -3.04 7.63 -1.29
CA GLN A 135 -2.12 6.93 -0.40
C GLN A 135 -1.47 5.72 -1.08
N GLY A 136 -0.40 5.22 -0.46
CA GLY A 136 0.42 4.12 -0.97
C GLY A 136 1.56 4.58 -1.88
N GLY A 137 2.44 3.66 -2.27
CA GLY A 137 3.69 3.97 -3.00
C GLY A 137 3.50 4.82 -4.28
N PRO A 138 2.58 4.48 -5.19
CA PRO A 138 2.30 5.27 -6.39
C PRO A 138 1.86 6.71 -6.15
N SER A 139 1.33 7.04 -4.96
CA SER A 139 1.02 8.43 -4.60
C SER A 139 2.27 9.30 -4.43
N LEU A 140 3.47 8.70 -4.39
CA LEU A 140 4.75 9.41 -4.44
C LEU A 140 5.07 9.93 -5.86
N ASN A 141 4.49 9.33 -6.89
CA ASN A 141 4.73 9.67 -8.28
C ASN A 141 3.72 10.73 -8.76
N LYS A 142 4.21 11.94 -9.06
CA LYS A 142 3.38 13.10 -9.43
C LYS A 142 2.56 12.87 -10.69
N SER A 143 3.04 12.06 -11.63
CA SER A 143 2.29 11.76 -12.86
C SER A 143 1.03 10.92 -12.59
N VAL A 144 1.08 10.03 -11.59
CA VAL A 144 -0.10 9.26 -11.15
C VAL A 144 -1.08 10.15 -10.40
N VAL A 145 -0.58 11.06 -9.56
CA VAL A 145 -1.40 12.08 -8.88
C VAL A 145 -2.12 12.94 -9.93
N ALA A 146 -1.38 13.51 -10.89
CA ALA A 146 -1.95 14.32 -11.96
C ALA A 146 -2.96 13.53 -12.81
N ALA A 147 -2.70 12.25 -13.06
CA ALA A 147 -3.65 11.38 -13.75
C ALA A 147 -4.95 11.18 -12.97
N PHE A 148 -4.90 11.00 -11.65
CA PHE A 148 -6.11 10.98 -10.82
C PHE A 148 -6.89 12.28 -10.95
N GLU A 149 -6.25 13.42 -10.74
CA GLU A 149 -6.90 14.73 -10.79
C GLU A 149 -7.52 15.01 -12.17
N ALA A 150 -6.81 14.67 -13.24
CA ALA A 150 -7.30 14.84 -14.61
C ALA A 150 -8.48 13.92 -14.96
N VAL A 151 -8.54 12.72 -14.38
CA VAL A 151 -9.62 11.76 -14.66
C VAL A 151 -10.87 12.06 -13.82
N ILE A 152 -10.69 12.41 -12.54
CA ILE A 152 -11.83 12.67 -11.63
C ILE A 152 -12.30 14.13 -11.64
N GLY A 153 -11.50 15.05 -12.20
CA GLY A 153 -11.82 16.47 -12.29
C GLY A 153 -11.76 17.22 -10.95
N LYS A 154 -11.07 16.68 -9.95
CA LYS A 154 -10.93 17.23 -8.59
C LYS A 154 -9.52 16.97 -8.05
N PRO A 155 -9.00 17.84 -7.16
CA PRO A 155 -7.70 17.63 -6.54
C PRO A 155 -7.70 16.40 -5.62
N VAL A 156 -6.55 15.73 -5.50
CA VAL A 156 -6.33 14.66 -4.52
C VAL A 156 -5.21 15.03 -3.55
N LEU A 157 -5.47 14.89 -2.25
CA LEU A 157 -4.52 15.23 -1.21
C LEU A 157 -3.44 14.16 -1.07
N THR A 158 -2.18 14.57 -1.17
CA THR A 158 -1.02 13.74 -0.86
C THR A 158 -0.48 14.11 0.52
N LEU A 159 -0.94 13.39 1.54
CA LEU A 159 -0.54 13.64 2.93
C LEU A 159 0.93 13.27 3.17
N GLN A 160 1.48 13.78 4.27
CA GLN A 160 2.82 13.39 4.73
C GLN A 160 2.80 11.91 5.14
N HIS A 161 3.86 11.17 4.79
CA HIS A 161 4.01 9.74 5.11
C HIS A 161 2.85 8.85 4.60
N ARG A 162 2.22 9.25 3.49
CA ARG A 162 1.07 8.57 2.85
C ARG A 162 1.36 7.14 2.41
N GLU A 163 2.62 6.77 2.25
CA GLU A 163 3.09 5.42 1.98
C GLU A 163 3.04 4.48 3.20
N VAL A 164 2.95 5.04 4.41
CA VAL A 164 2.94 4.29 5.69
C VAL A 164 1.82 4.74 6.65
N ILE A 165 0.77 5.41 6.15
CA ILE A 165 -0.35 5.90 6.99
C ILE A 165 -0.99 4.78 7.82
N GLY A 166 -1.11 3.57 7.29
CA GLY A 166 -1.63 2.42 8.04
C GLY A 166 -0.77 2.09 9.28
N ALA A 167 0.57 2.18 9.16
CA ALA A 167 1.47 1.98 10.29
C ALA A 167 1.34 3.09 11.34
N ILE A 168 1.15 4.33 10.90
CA ILE A 168 0.89 5.47 11.79
C ILE A 168 -0.43 5.26 12.54
N GLY A 169 -1.49 4.84 11.85
CA GLY A 169 -2.77 4.51 12.49
C GLY A 169 -2.67 3.38 13.51
N ALA A 170 -1.87 2.35 13.22
CA ALA A 170 -1.59 1.27 14.18
C ALA A 170 -0.83 1.79 15.41
N ALA A 171 0.17 2.66 15.22
CA ALA A 171 0.92 3.27 16.32
C ALA A 171 0.02 4.17 17.20
N LEU A 172 -0.90 4.93 16.58
CA LEU A 172 -1.88 5.74 17.30
C LEU A 172 -2.82 4.87 18.15
N HIS A 173 -3.32 3.76 17.62
CA HIS A 173 -4.13 2.83 18.42
C HIS A 173 -3.36 2.21 19.57
N ALA A 174 -2.10 1.84 19.35
CA ALA A 174 -1.25 1.32 20.42
C ALA A 174 -1.01 2.38 21.52
N LEU A 175 -0.80 3.64 21.13
CA LEU A 175 -0.67 4.76 22.08
C LEU A 175 -1.93 4.95 22.92
N GLU A 176 -3.10 4.99 22.28
CA GLU A 176 -4.40 5.11 22.96
C GLU A 176 -4.64 3.97 23.96
N GLU A 177 -4.30 2.74 23.57
CA GLU A 177 -4.42 1.57 24.46
C GLU A 177 -3.52 1.69 25.70
N VAL A 178 -2.28 2.16 25.53
CA VAL A 178 -1.35 2.38 26.66
C VAL A 178 -1.86 3.49 27.58
N GLU A 179 -2.37 4.59 27.03
CA GLU A 179 -2.94 5.69 27.81
C GLU A 179 -4.19 5.25 28.59
N MET A 180 -5.09 4.50 27.96
CA MET A 180 -6.26 3.93 28.63
C MET A 180 -5.86 3.02 29.79
N ARG A 181 -4.85 2.16 29.61
CA ARG A 181 -4.34 1.29 30.68
C ARG A 181 -3.71 2.08 31.81
N ARG A 182 -2.95 3.14 31.49
CA ARG A 182 -2.33 4.02 32.50
C ARG A 182 -3.33 4.82 33.31
N ASN A 183 -4.48 5.15 32.73
CA ASN A 183 -5.56 5.81 33.46
C ASN A 183 -6.21 4.87 34.51
N VAL A 184 -6.18 3.56 34.29
CA VAL A 184 -6.67 2.55 35.24
C VAL A 184 -5.57 2.13 36.23
N ASP A 185 -4.35 1.97 35.75
CA ASP A 185 -3.16 1.61 36.51
C ASP A 185 -2.00 2.54 36.14
N PRO A 186 -1.73 3.59 36.93
CA PRO A 186 -0.62 4.52 36.68
C PRO A 186 0.77 3.85 36.64
N GLY A 187 0.90 2.64 37.22
CA GLY A 187 2.11 1.83 37.18
C GLY A 187 2.25 0.99 35.91
N TYR A 188 1.30 1.06 34.97
CA TYR A 188 1.32 0.24 33.76
C TYR A 188 2.54 0.54 32.88
N VAL A 189 3.34 -0.51 32.68
CA VAL A 189 4.48 -0.55 31.75
C VAL A 189 4.12 -1.45 30.56
N SER A 190 4.42 -0.99 29.35
CA SER A 190 4.14 -1.78 28.15
C SER A 190 5.05 -3.01 28.07
N LYS A 191 4.60 -4.03 27.34
CA LYS A 191 5.40 -5.23 27.03
C LYS A 191 6.42 -5.00 25.90
N PHE A 192 6.57 -3.75 25.43
CA PHE A 192 7.53 -3.43 24.39
C PHE A 192 8.94 -3.61 24.95
N LYS A 193 9.73 -4.48 24.33
CA LYS A 193 11.07 -4.87 24.82
C LYS A 193 12.16 -3.84 24.54
N GLY A 194 11.82 -2.73 23.87
CA GLY A 194 12.80 -1.74 23.44
C GLY A 194 13.52 -2.13 22.15
N TRP A 195 14.35 -1.21 21.65
CA TRP A 195 15.11 -1.38 20.40
C TRP A 195 16.39 -2.21 20.58
N ASP A 196 16.88 -2.34 21.82
CA ASP A 196 18.08 -3.12 22.15
C ASP A 196 17.94 -4.59 21.75
N ILE A 197 16.71 -5.08 21.57
CA ILE A 197 16.44 -6.43 21.09
C ILE A 197 17.03 -6.70 19.70
N ILE A 198 17.18 -5.68 18.85
CA ILE A 198 17.76 -5.82 17.51
C ILE A 198 19.24 -6.18 17.59
N ALA A 199 19.93 -5.74 18.65
CA ALA A 199 21.34 -6.03 18.86
C ALA A 199 21.59 -7.37 19.59
N LYS A 200 20.53 -8.05 20.05
CA LYS A 200 20.66 -9.34 20.74
C LYS A 200 20.94 -10.46 19.75
N ASN A 201 21.66 -11.49 20.22
CA ASN A 201 21.88 -12.69 19.44
C ASN A 201 20.54 -13.33 19.06
N PHE A 202 20.36 -13.55 17.76
CA PHE A 202 19.21 -14.26 17.20
C PHE A 202 19.70 -15.62 16.71
N SER A 203 19.08 -16.69 17.21
CA SER A 203 19.30 -18.03 16.68
C SER A 203 17.97 -18.69 16.33
N HIS A 204 18.04 -19.62 15.39
CA HIS A 204 16.91 -20.39 14.91
C HIS A 204 17.31 -21.86 14.88
N SER A 205 16.44 -22.72 15.42
CA SER A 205 16.59 -24.16 15.34
C SER A 205 15.24 -24.81 15.05
N GLU A 206 15.30 -26.08 14.67
CA GLU A 206 14.11 -26.87 14.38
C GLU A 206 14.12 -28.11 15.27
N GLU A 207 12.98 -28.43 15.87
CA GLU A 207 12.81 -29.63 16.68
C GLU A 207 11.54 -30.39 16.27
N ILE A 208 11.51 -31.70 16.52
CA ILE A 208 10.29 -32.49 16.36
C ILE A 208 9.54 -32.46 17.68
N CYS A 209 8.22 -32.21 17.63
CA CYS A 209 7.39 -32.17 18.83
C CYS A 209 7.28 -33.55 19.50
N TYR A 210 7.79 -33.68 20.72
CA TYR A 210 7.62 -34.87 21.57
C TYR A 210 6.78 -34.58 22.83
N ARG A 211 6.06 -33.44 22.88
CA ARG A 211 5.35 -32.97 24.07
C ARG A 211 4.23 -33.91 24.54
N THR A 212 3.66 -34.69 23.61
CA THR A 212 2.68 -35.73 23.92
C THR A 212 3.31 -37.10 23.65
N PRO A 213 3.54 -37.94 24.68
CA PRO A 213 4.31 -39.19 24.56
C PRO A 213 3.80 -40.19 23.52
N ASN A 214 2.51 -40.14 23.15
CA ASN A 214 1.87 -41.05 22.19
C ASN A 214 1.34 -40.33 20.93
N CYS A 215 1.80 -39.11 20.67
CA CYS A 215 1.44 -38.41 19.45
C CYS A 215 2.35 -38.85 18.30
N HIS A 216 1.74 -39.38 17.24
CA HIS A 216 2.47 -39.81 16.04
C HIS A 216 2.72 -38.66 15.06
N ASN A 217 2.16 -37.48 15.34
CA ASN A 217 2.37 -36.31 14.49
C ASN A 217 3.78 -35.80 14.76
N GLN A 218 4.66 -35.95 13.76
CA GLN A 218 6.02 -35.41 13.77
C GLN A 218 5.99 -33.92 13.43
N CYS A 219 5.21 -33.15 14.20
CA CYS A 219 5.05 -31.72 14.00
C CYS A 219 6.43 -31.06 14.06
N LYS A 220 6.80 -30.36 12.99
CA LYS A 220 8.06 -29.65 12.91
C LYS A 220 7.89 -28.30 13.59
N LEU A 221 8.62 -28.11 14.68
CA LEU A 221 8.63 -26.88 15.45
C LEU A 221 9.81 -26.02 15.00
N GLN A 222 9.54 -24.73 14.88
CA GLN A 222 10.50 -23.68 14.62
C GLN A 222 10.76 -22.98 15.94
N VAL A 223 11.97 -23.08 16.45
CA VAL A 223 12.38 -22.48 17.72
C VAL A 223 13.24 -21.27 17.40
N TYR A 224 12.78 -20.10 17.81
CA TYR A 224 13.51 -18.84 17.66
C TYR A 224 13.97 -18.37 19.03
N THR A 225 15.27 -18.16 19.18
CA THR A 225 15.85 -17.62 20.41
C THR A 225 16.36 -16.21 20.14
N ILE A 226 15.96 -15.26 20.99
CA ILE A 226 16.37 -13.85 20.91
C ILE A 226 16.92 -13.45 22.27
N GLY A 227 18.26 -13.39 22.38
CA GLY A 227 18.94 -13.27 23.68
C GLY A 227 18.70 -14.51 24.54
N GLU A 228 17.99 -14.34 25.66
CA GLU A 228 17.65 -15.44 26.59
C GLU A 228 16.20 -15.94 26.42
N GLU A 229 15.44 -15.32 25.52
CA GLU A 229 14.03 -15.65 25.33
C GLU A 229 13.81 -16.58 24.14
N GLU A 230 12.90 -17.53 24.30
CA GLU A 230 12.55 -18.50 23.28
C GLU A 230 11.09 -18.31 22.82
N ALA A 231 10.87 -18.36 21.51
CA ALA A 231 9.56 -18.38 20.89
C ALA A 231 9.46 -19.59 19.96
N VAL A 232 8.53 -20.50 20.27
CA VAL A 232 8.30 -21.72 19.50
C VAL A 232 7.06 -21.54 18.63
N TYR A 233 7.21 -21.76 17.33
CA TYR A 233 6.13 -21.75 16.35
C TYR A 233 6.06 -23.11 15.64
N GLY A 234 4.88 -23.47 15.15
CA GLY A 234 4.66 -24.75 14.48
C GLY A 234 3.80 -25.71 15.29
N GLY A 235 3.19 -26.63 14.57
CA GLY A 235 2.14 -27.54 15.00
C GLY A 235 1.55 -28.22 13.78
#